data_AF-A0A4Q1EVK0-F1
#
_entry.id   AF-A0A4Q1EVK0-F1
#
_cell.length_a   1.000
_cell.length_b   1.000
_cell.length_c   1.000
_cell.angle_alpha   90.00
_cell.angle_beta   90.00
_cell.angle_gamma   90.00
#
_symmetry.space_group_name_H-M   'P 1'
#
loop_
_entity.id
_entity.type
_entity.pdbx_description
1 polymer ?
#
loop_
_entity_poly.entity_id
_entity_poly.type
_entity_poly.pdbx_seq_one_letter_code
_entity_poly.pdbx_strand_id
1 'polypeptide(L)'
;MENTEFDLEIITIFNKEFENKTITIKEDTSNYIDEMECYYPFGYSGINWKKKDNVLSLDLKNIIENKDKQIDNFFNLILKKHPVLIDEEVIIIGDGALNNGYLIKFNNFIKLSYHFLNFHKILMFGFYIQKNNQLYI
;
A
#
# COMPACT_ATOMS: atom_id res chain seq x y z
N MET A 1 5.06 -16.96 -16.71
CA MET A 1 4.00 -15.96 -16.96
C MET A 1 4.63 -14.80 -17.69
N GLU A 2 4.05 -14.33 -18.78
CA GLU A 2 4.48 -13.09 -19.44
C GLU A 2 4.00 -11.87 -18.64
N ASN A 3 4.86 -10.86 -18.50
CA ASN A 3 4.52 -9.61 -17.83
C ASN A 3 3.49 -8.85 -18.67
N THR A 4 2.41 -8.40 -18.03
CA THR A 4 1.42 -7.53 -18.68
C THR A 4 2.01 -6.13 -18.90
N GLU A 5 1.46 -5.36 -19.83
CA GLU A 5 1.83 -3.95 -20.06
C GLU A 5 1.78 -3.12 -18.76
N PHE A 6 0.80 -3.43 -17.90
CA PHE A 6 0.71 -2.88 -16.55
C PHE A 6 1.91 -3.23 -15.66
N ASP A 7 2.34 -4.50 -15.68
CA ASP A 7 3.49 -4.93 -14.87
C ASP A 7 4.76 -4.18 -15.30
N LEU A 8 4.92 -3.91 -16.61
CA LEU A 8 6.03 -3.11 -17.14
C LEU A 8 5.96 -1.63 -16.73
N GLU A 9 4.78 -1.00 -16.73
CA GLU A 9 4.61 0.37 -16.24
C GLU A 9 4.92 0.48 -14.76
N ILE A 10 4.41 -0.44 -13.94
CA ILE A 10 4.71 -0.48 -12.50
C ILE A 10 6.22 -0.65 -12.26
N ILE A 11 6.86 -1.62 -12.94
CA ILE A 11 8.31 -1.81 -12.83
C ILE A 11 9.07 -0.52 -13.22
N THR A 12 8.62 0.18 -14.27
CA THR A 12 9.24 1.44 -14.70
C THR A 12 9.12 2.54 -13.64
N ILE A 13 7.95 2.67 -13.00
CA ILE A 13 7.75 3.62 -11.91
C ILE A 13 8.66 3.28 -10.73
N PHE A 14 8.67 2.00 -10.29
CA PHE A 14 9.53 1.56 -9.20
C PHE A 14 11.02 1.79 -9.50
N ASN A 15 11.48 1.53 -10.72
CA ASN A 15 12.87 1.78 -11.12
C ASN A 15 13.27 3.25 -10.98
N LYS A 16 12.40 4.18 -11.40
CA LYS A 16 12.64 5.62 -11.21
C LYS A 16 12.72 5.98 -9.74
N GLU A 17 11.84 5.43 -8.92
CA GLU A 17 11.84 5.68 -7.48
C GLU A 17 13.06 5.06 -6.78
N PHE A 18 13.60 3.93 -7.27
CA PHE A 18 14.89 3.39 -6.81
C PHE A 18 16.06 4.31 -7.16
N GLU A 19 16.12 4.81 -8.39
CA GLU A 19 17.14 5.78 -8.81
C GLU A 19 17.09 7.06 -7.95
N ASN A 20 15.88 7.50 -7.60
CA ASN A 20 15.64 8.65 -6.73
C ASN A 20 15.85 8.36 -5.23
N LYS A 21 16.12 7.11 -4.86
CA LYS A 21 16.27 6.64 -3.46
C LYS A 21 15.06 6.93 -2.57
N THR A 22 13.87 7.00 -3.16
CA THR A 22 12.60 7.19 -2.44
C THR A 22 12.01 5.86 -1.95
N ILE A 23 12.41 4.75 -2.59
CA ILE A 23 12.01 3.38 -2.23
C ILE A 23 13.27 2.54 -1.95
N THR A 24 13.20 1.68 -0.95
CA THR A 24 14.22 0.66 -0.66
C THR A 24 13.62 -0.74 -0.73
N ILE A 25 14.31 -1.69 -1.38
CA ILE A 25 13.89 -3.08 -1.44
C ILE A 25 14.11 -3.76 -0.08
N LYS A 26 13.12 -4.52 0.38
CA LYS A 26 13.24 -5.51 1.45
C LYS A 26 12.95 -6.91 0.94
N GLU A 27 14.02 -7.69 0.87
CA GLU A 27 14.01 -9.08 0.39
C GLU A 27 13.44 -10.04 1.44
N ASP A 28 13.68 -9.78 2.73
CA ASP A 28 13.07 -10.52 3.84
C ASP A 28 11.80 -9.81 4.31
N THR A 29 10.67 -10.23 3.75
CA THR A 29 9.33 -9.77 4.15
C THR A 29 8.63 -10.68 5.14
N SER A 30 9.18 -11.87 5.42
CA SER A 30 8.54 -12.90 6.26
C SER A 30 8.23 -12.35 7.65
N ASN A 31 9.17 -11.63 8.27
CA ASN A 31 8.96 -11.02 9.58
C ASN A 31 7.78 -10.01 9.58
N TYR A 32 7.60 -9.26 8.49
CA TYR A 32 6.46 -8.32 8.39
C TYR A 32 5.15 -9.06 8.19
N ILE A 33 5.14 -10.15 7.43
CA ILE A 33 3.95 -10.99 7.25
C ILE A 33 3.56 -11.63 8.58
N ASP A 34 4.52 -12.23 9.29
CA ASP A 34 4.30 -12.84 10.61
C ASP A 34 3.75 -11.81 11.61
N GLU A 35 4.32 -10.59 11.62
CA GLU A 35 3.80 -9.51 12.44
C GLU A 35 2.38 -9.10 12.01
N MET A 36 2.11 -8.96 10.72
CA MET A 36 0.77 -8.65 10.21
C MET A 36 -0.25 -9.74 10.57
N GLU A 37 0.11 -11.03 10.54
CA GLU A 37 -0.76 -12.15 10.94
C GLU A 37 -1.11 -12.11 12.44
N CYS A 38 -0.21 -11.60 13.29
CA CYS A 38 -0.50 -11.41 14.71
C CYS A 38 -1.58 -10.34 14.95
N TYR A 39 -1.64 -9.33 14.07
CA TYR A 39 -2.56 -8.22 14.22
C TYR A 39 -3.81 -8.33 13.34
N TYR A 40 -3.81 -9.11 12.26
CA TYR A 40 -4.91 -9.21 11.31
C TYR A 40 -5.39 -10.64 11.11
N PRO A 41 -6.70 -10.83 10.89
CA PRO A 41 -7.26 -12.14 10.64
C PRO A 41 -6.95 -12.58 9.20
N PHE A 42 -5.73 -13.06 8.96
CA PHE A 42 -5.40 -13.69 7.68
C PHE A 42 -6.25 -14.95 7.46
N GLY A 43 -6.79 -15.07 6.24
CA GLY A 43 -7.44 -16.25 5.73
C GLY A 43 -6.68 -16.80 4.53
N TYR A 44 -7.24 -17.83 3.89
CA TYR A 44 -6.59 -18.56 2.80
C TYR A 44 -6.25 -17.70 1.56
N SER A 45 -6.87 -16.52 1.43
CA SER A 45 -6.71 -15.60 0.28
C SER A 45 -6.39 -14.17 0.72
N GLY A 46 -5.74 -13.99 1.87
CA GLY A 46 -5.38 -12.68 2.43
C GLY A 46 -6.22 -12.27 3.65
N ILE A 47 -6.18 -11.00 4.02
CA ILE A 47 -6.81 -10.48 5.23
C ILE A 47 -8.34 -10.57 5.15
N ASN A 48 -8.97 -11.21 6.14
CA ASN A 48 -10.42 -11.28 6.29
C ASN A 48 -10.96 -10.04 6.99
N TRP A 49 -11.16 -8.97 6.22
CA TRP A 49 -11.63 -7.67 6.70
C TRP A 49 -12.97 -7.70 7.45
N LYS A 50 -13.83 -8.71 7.20
CA LYS A 50 -15.12 -8.87 7.91
C LYS A 50 -14.94 -9.12 9.41
N LYS A 51 -13.74 -9.55 9.83
CA LYS A 51 -13.40 -9.86 11.23
C LYS A 51 -12.65 -8.70 11.92
N LYS A 52 -12.54 -7.53 11.28
CA LYS A 52 -11.89 -6.35 11.85
C LYS A 52 -12.88 -5.21 12.02
N ASP A 53 -12.84 -4.59 13.20
CA ASP A 53 -13.53 -3.34 13.47
C ASP A 53 -12.73 -2.17 12.85
N ASN A 54 -13.43 -1.09 12.48
CA ASN A 54 -12.84 0.17 12.03
C ASN A 54 -12.01 0.10 10.72
N VAL A 55 -12.48 -0.67 9.73
CA VAL A 55 -11.88 -0.68 8.38
C VAL A 55 -12.26 0.61 7.64
N LEU A 56 -11.26 1.34 7.13
CA LEU A 56 -11.46 2.39 6.13
C LEU A 56 -11.36 1.77 4.74
N SER A 57 -12.27 2.10 3.83
CA SER A 57 -12.28 1.54 2.48
C SER A 57 -12.47 2.63 1.42
N LEU A 58 -11.72 2.52 0.32
CA LEU A 58 -11.86 3.34 -0.88
C LEU A 58 -12.40 2.47 -2.02
N ASP A 59 -13.63 2.75 -2.48
CA ASP A 59 -14.23 2.05 -3.63
C ASP A 59 -14.21 2.93 -4.89
N LEU A 60 -13.27 2.64 -5.80
CA LEU A 60 -13.06 3.39 -7.04
C LEU A 60 -13.93 2.88 -8.21
N LYS A 61 -14.77 1.86 -8.02
CA LYS A 61 -15.48 1.19 -9.13
C LYS A 61 -16.60 2.01 -9.75
N ASN A 62 -17.15 3.00 -9.04
CA ASN A 62 -18.44 3.61 -9.40
C ASN A 62 -18.34 5.05 -9.93
N ILE A 63 -17.16 5.67 -9.99
CA ILE A 63 -17.05 7.09 -10.35
C ILE A 63 -15.82 7.31 -11.23
N ILE A 64 -16.05 7.55 -12.52
CA ILE A 64 -15.00 7.85 -13.51
C ILE A 64 -14.49 9.29 -13.30
N GLU A 65 -15.36 10.20 -12.84
CA GLU A 65 -15.00 11.58 -12.51
C GLU A 65 -14.49 11.69 -11.05
N ASN A 66 -13.47 12.51 -10.79
CA ASN A 66 -12.95 12.80 -9.44
C ASN A 66 -12.23 11.67 -8.68
N LYS A 67 -11.57 10.72 -9.36
CA LYS A 67 -10.75 9.70 -8.67
C LYS A 67 -9.67 10.29 -7.79
N ASP A 68 -8.91 11.26 -8.31
CA ASP A 68 -7.84 11.91 -7.55
C ASP A 68 -8.37 12.54 -6.26
N LYS A 69 -9.51 13.21 -6.32
CA LYS A 69 -10.16 13.79 -5.13
C LYS A 69 -10.59 12.74 -4.11
N GLN A 70 -10.98 11.54 -4.54
CA GLN A 70 -11.32 10.44 -3.63
C GLN A 70 -10.08 9.85 -2.97
N ILE A 71 -8.99 9.70 -3.73
CA ILE A 71 -7.68 9.29 -3.22
C ILE A 71 -7.20 10.30 -2.18
N ASP A 72 -7.25 11.60 -2.49
CA ASP A 72 -6.93 12.70 -1.56
C ASP A 72 -7.77 12.59 -0.29
N ASN A 73 -9.09 12.46 -0.42
CA ASN A 73 -9.99 12.37 0.73
C ASN A 73 -9.67 11.15 1.60
N PHE A 74 -9.34 10.01 0.99
CA PHE A 74 -8.98 8.79 1.72
C PHE A 74 -7.72 9.01 2.58
N PHE A 75 -6.64 9.50 1.98
CA PHE A 75 -5.40 9.73 2.73
C PHE A 75 -5.54 10.88 3.74
N ASN A 76 -6.31 11.92 3.43
CA ASN A 76 -6.61 12.99 4.37
C ASN A 76 -7.40 12.49 5.59
N LEU A 77 -8.30 11.51 5.43
CA LEU A 77 -9.01 10.89 6.55
C LEU A 77 -8.06 10.10 7.46
N ILE A 78 -7.12 9.36 6.87
CA ILE A 78 -6.07 8.64 7.61
C ILE A 78 -5.22 9.65 8.40
N LEU A 79 -4.69 10.68 7.73
CA LEU A 79 -3.82 11.68 8.34
C LEU A 79 -4.54 12.57 9.36
N LYS A 80 -5.85 12.79 9.21
CA LYS A 80 -6.64 13.52 10.22
C LYS A 80 -6.75 12.73 11.52
N LYS A 81 -6.88 11.41 11.46
CA LYS A 81 -6.91 10.54 12.64
C LYS A 81 -5.50 10.26 13.19
N HIS A 82 -4.53 10.15 12.29
CA HIS A 82 -3.15 9.76 12.59
C HIS A 82 -2.16 10.69 11.87
N PRO A 83 -2.01 11.95 12.32
CA PRO A 83 -1.16 12.93 11.63
C PRO A 83 0.32 12.55 11.68
N VAL A 84 0.72 11.80 12.71
CA VAL A 84 2.12 11.35 12.89
C VAL A 84 2.59 10.41 11.79
N LEU A 85 1.69 9.79 11.02
CA LEU A 85 2.07 8.82 9.99
C LEU A 85 2.76 9.46 8.79
N ILE A 86 2.60 10.77 8.57
CA ILE A 86 3.12 11.45 7.36
C ILE A 86 4.62 11.27 7.14
N ASP A 87 5.38 11.18 8.24
CA ASP A 87 6.84 11.06 8.23
C ASP A 87 7.33 9.62 8.49
N GLU A 88 6.43 8.69 8.78
CA GLU A 88 6.77 7.31 9.09
C GLU A 88 7.06 6.51 7.81
N GLU A 89 7.88 5.47 7.95
CA GLU A 89 8.11 4.51 6.88
C GLU A 89 6.98 3.49 6.85
N VAL A 90 6.59 3.11 5.64
CA VAL A 90 5.62 2.05 5.39
C VAL A 90 6.25 0.97 4.53
N ILE A 91 5.93 -0.28 4.85
CA ILE A 91 6.23 -1.40 3.98
C ILE A 91 5.06 -1.67 3.04
N ILE A 92 5.36 -1.77 1.76
CA ILE A 92 4.46 -2.28 0.72
C ILE A 92 4.85 -3.72 0.46
N ILE A 93 3.91 -4.64 0.62
CA ILE A 93 4.08 -6.05 0.25
C ILE A 93 3.12 -6.32 -0.90
N GLY A 94 3.69 -6.60 -2.07
CA GLY A 94 2.91 -6.92 -3.27
C GLY A 94 2.54 -8.40 -3.32
N ASP A 95 1.43 -8.69 -3.98
CA ASP A 95 1.12 -10.01 -4.54
C ASP A 95 1.35 -9.95 -6.06
N GLY A 96 2.04 -10.94 -6.65
CA GLY A 96 2.34 -11.00 -8.08
C GLY A 96 3.73 -10.47 -8.51
N ALA A 97 3.80 -9.60 -9.53
CA ALA A 97 5.04 -9.23 -10.24
C ALA A 97 6.15 -8.62 -9.36
N LEU A 98 5.80 -8.17 -8.16
CA LEU A 98 6.69 -7.58 -7.18
C LEU A 98 6.88 -8.57 -6.02
N ASN A 99 7.80 -9.53 -6.19
CA ASN A 99 8.09 -10.58 -5.19
C ASN A 99 8.83 -10.06 -3.93
N ASN A 100 9.03 -8.74 -3.80
CA ASN A 100 9.76 -8.14 -2.69
C ASN A 100 8.84 -7.21 -1.89
N GLY A 101 9.27 -6.90 -0.66
CA GLY A 101 8.73 -5.78 0.10
C GLY A 101 9.44 -4.48 -0.30
N TYR A 102 8.76 -3.36 -0.10
CA TYR A 102 9.32 -2.04 -0.40
C TYR A 102 9.08 -1.09 0.77
N LEU A 103 10.16 -0.52 1.30
CA LEU A 103 10.09 0.54 2.29
C LEU A 103 10.06 1.90 1.60
N ILE A 104 9.12 2.74 2.01
CA ILE A 104 8.91 4.09 1.48
C ILE A 104 8.34 4.98 2.59
N LYS A 105 8.66 6.27 2.61
CA LYS A 105 7.98 7.21 3.52
C LYS A 105 6.51 7.35 3.16
N PHE A 106 5.62 7.43 4.14
CA PHE A 106 4.17 7.50 3.89
C PHE A 106 3.78 8.65 2.96
N ASN A 107 4.38 9.84 3.10
CA ASN A 107 4.11 10.95 2.17
C ASN A 107 4.47 10.64 0.71
N ASN A 108 5.49 9.82 0.47
CA ASN A 108 5.90 9.42 -0.87
C ASN A 108 5.02 8.27 -1.36
N PHE A 109 4.58 7.39 -0.45
CA PHE A 109 3.58 6.38 -0.76
C PHE A 109 2.26 6.98 -1.25
N ILE A 110 1.78 8.06 -0.62
CA ILE A 110 0.57 8.75 -1.09
C ILE A 110 0.73 9.16 -2.56
N LYS A 111 1.86 9.79 -2.93
CA LYS A 111 2.14 10.17 -4.32
C LYS A 111 2.20 8.97 -5.26
N LEU A 112 2.88 7.91 -4.82
CA LEU A 112 3.01 6.67 -5.59
C LEU A 112 1.65 5.99 -5.82
N SER A 113 0.75 6.04 -4.82
CA SER A 113 -0.56 5.41 -4.85
C SER A 113 -1.49 5.97 -5.94
N TYR A 114 -1.33 7.24 -6.31
CA TYR A 114 -2.04 7.84 -7.44
C TYR A 114 -1.79 7.08 -8.74
N HIS A 115 -0.58 6.56 -8.94
CA HIS A 115 -0.30 5.74 -10.10
C HIS A 115 -1.08 4.43 -10.01
N PHE A 116 -0.91 3.65 -8.94
CA PHE A 116 -1.56 2.34 -8.81
C PHE A 116 -3.09 2.37 -8.89
N LEU A 117 -3.71 3.31 -8.18
CA LEU A 117 -5.16 3.40 -8.05
C LEU A 117 -5.85 3.88 -9.33
N ASN A 118 -5.14 4.63 -10.17
CA ASN A 118 -5.65 5.04 -11.48
C ASN A 118 -5.65 3.90 -12.52
N PHE A 119 -4.80 2.89 -12.35
CA PHE A 119 -4.69 1.74 -13.28
C PHE A 119 -5.68 0.59 -13.02
N HIS A 120 -6.65 0.74 -12.12
CA HIS A 120 -7.76 -0.22 -11.85
C HIS A 120 -7.38 -1.65 -11.45
N LYS A 121 -6.10 -1.99 -11.29
CA LYS A 121 -5.68 -3.21 -10.62
C LYS A 121 -5.48 -2.90 -9.14
N ILE A 122 -6.34 -3.49 -8.32
CA ILE A 122 -6.30 -3.43 -6.87
C ILE A 122 -5.01 -4.11 -6.42
N LEU A 123 -3.97 -3.33 -6.18
CA LEU A 123 -2.94 -3.74 -5.24
C LEU A 123 -3.55 -3.55 -3.85
N MET A 124 -3.76 -4.64 -3.13
CA MET A 124 -4.11 -4.56 -1.72
C MET A 124 -2.88 -4.02 -0.99
N PHE A 125 -2.87 -2.71 -0.73
CA PHE A 125 -1.87 -2.09 0.12
C PHE A 125 -2.32 -2.20 1.57
N GLY A 126 -1.63 -3.02 2.35
CA GLY A 126 -1.56 -2.80 3.79
C GLY A 126 -0.27 -2.09 4.11
N PHE A 127 -0.27 -1.08 5.00
CA PHE A 127 0.96 -0.43 5.43
C PHE A 127 1.23 -0.64 6.93
N TYR A 128 2.39 -1.22 7.23
CA TYR A 128 2.89 -1.40 8.59
C TYR A 128 3.59 -0.12 9.06
N ILE A 129 3.27 0.36 10.28
CA ILE A 129 4.01 1.45 10.92
C ILE A 129 4.60 0.93 12.23
N GLN A 130 5.94 0.91 12.29
CA GLN A 130 6.70 0.28 13.37
C GLN A 130 6.66 1.03 14.70
N LYS A 131 6.04 2.21 14.75
CA LYS A 131 5.99 3.03 15.96
C LYS A 131 4.74 2.70 16.77
N ASN A 132 4.95 2.18 17.97
CA ASN A 132 3.91 1.71 18.92
C ASN A 132 3.13 0.46 18.49
N ASN A 133 3.69 -0.39 17.61
CA ASN A 133 3.05 -1.65 17.15
C ASN A 133 1.63 -1.44 16.60
N GLN A 134 1.38 -0.32 15.92
CA GLN A 134 0.08 0.00 15.35
C GLN A 134 0.14 -0.02 13.83
N LEU A 135 -0.60 -0.94 13.23
CA LEU A 135 -0.72 -1.10 11.78
C LEU A 135 -1.94 -0.30 11.26
N TYR A 136 -1.78 0.34 10.09
CA TYR A 136 -2.82 1.14 9.45
C TYR A 136 -2.99 0.65 8.02
N ILE A 137 -4.20 0.25 7.61
CA ILE A 137 -4.49 -0.22 6.25
C ILE A 137 -5.72 0.51 5.74
#